data_AF-A0AAD6NBT0-F1
#
_entry.id   AF-A0AAD6NBT0-F1
#
_cell.length_a   1.000
_cell.length_b   1.000
_cell.length_c   1.000
_cell.angle_alpha   90.00
_cell.angle_beta   90.00
_cell.angle_gamma   90.00
#
_symmetry.space_group_name_H-M   'P 1'
#
loop_
_entity.id
_entity.type
_entity.pdbx_description
1 polymer ?
#
loop_
_entity_poly.entity_id
_entity_poly.type
_entity_poly.pdbx_seq_one_letter_code
_entity_poly.pdbx_strand_id
1 'polypeptide(L)'
;MQEVVTAAQFDYLWVQFYNNPSCSVNKAINYDQWVSNIANTPSVNAKVFIGVPASPLRATGTQSGSQYYLAPSDLASLVNQHKGDTAFGGIMMWSASFSDANINNGCTYAQEAKHHP
;
A
#
# COMPACT_ATOMS: atom_id res chain seq x y z
N MET A 1 -16.18 -5.86 -9.23
CA MET A 1 -15.22 -4.88 -8.67
C MET A 1 -14.62 -4.00 -9.76
N GLN A 2 -14.09 -4.58 -10.84
CA GLN A 2 -13.58 -3.83 -12.00
C GLN A 2 -14.60 -2.82 -12.55
N GLU A 3 -15.86 -3.24 -12.75
CA GLU A 3 -16.93 -2.35 -13.23
C GLU A 3 -17.13 -1.12 -12.35
N VAL A 4 -17.09 -1.28 -11.03
CA VAL A 4 -17.25 -0.16 -10.09
C VAL A 4 -16.06 0.80 -10.20
N VAL A 5 -14.83 0.27 -10.23
CA VAL A 5 -13.60 1.07 -10.31
C VAL A 5 -13.55 1.88 -11.62
N THR A 6 -14.06 1.34 -12.73
CA THR A 6 -13.98 2.02 -14.03
C THR A 6 -15.22 2.84 -14.41
N ALA A 7 -16.36 2.63 -13.75
CA ALA A 7 -17.61 3.33 -14.07
C ALA A 7 -17.99 4.43 -13.07
N ALA A 8 -17.48 4.37 -11.84
CA ALA A 8 -17.69 5.41 -10.83
C ALA A 8 -16.46 6.32 -10.68
N GLN A 9 -16.67 7.52 -10.13
CA GLN A 9 -15.60 8.43 -9.77
C GLN A 9 -15.17 8.17 -8.32
N PHE A 10 -13.89 7.91 -8.13
CA PHE A 10 -13.22 7.84 -6.83
C PHE A 10 -12.13 8.91 -6.76
N ASP A 11 -11.94 9.47 -5.57
CA ASP A 11 -10.80 10.36 -5.30
C ASP A 11 -9.55 9.56 -4.93
N TYR A 12 -9.72 8.41 -4.28
CA TYR A 12 -8.64 7.59 -3.73
C TYR A 12 -8.88 6.11 -3.95
N LEU A 13 -7.82 5.39 -4.32
CA LEU A 13 -7.79 3.94 -4.42
C LEU A 13 -6.70 3.38 -3.51
N TRP A 14 -7.10 2.63 -2.48
CA TRP A 14 -6.18 2.00 -1.53
C TRP A 14 -5.99 0.52 -1.88
N VAL A 15 -5.06 0.26 -2.80
CA VAL A 15 -4.84 -1.09 -3.31
C VAL A 15 -4.09 -1.91 -2.26
N GLN A 16 -4.66 -3.04 -1.85
CA GLN A 16 -4.04 -3.96 -0.89
C GLN A 16 -2.95 -4.79 -1.60
N PHE A 17 -1.68 -4.44 -1.43
CA PHE A 17 -0.53 -5.18 -1.98
C PHE A 17 -0.04 -6.25 -0.99
N TYR A 18 -0.97 -6.99 -0.39
CA TYR A 18 -0.74 -8.12 0.50
C TYR A 18 -1.85 -9.17 0.32
N ASN A 19 -1.62 -10.40 0.79
CA ASN A 19 -2.54 -11.54 0.61
C ASN A 19 -2.82 -11.93 -0.86
N ASN A 20 -2.04 -11.42 -1.81
CA ASN A 20 -2.18 -11.75 -3.23
C ASN A 20 -0.79 -12.08 -3.84
N PRO A 21 -0.38 -13.36 -3.85
CA PRO A 21 1.01 -13.74 -4.14
C PRO A 21 1.58 -13.24 -5.48
N SER A 22 0.75 -12.94 -6.47
CA SER A 22 1.18 -12.47 -7.78
C SER A 22 1.58 -10.99 -7.83
N CYS A 23 1.10 -10.18 -6.88
CA CYS A 23 1.29 -8.73 -6.89
C CYS A 23 1.48 -8.11 -5.50
N SER A 24 1.85 -8.91 -4.49
CA SER A 24 2.13 -8.41 -3.14
C SER A 24 3.55 -7.85 -3.03
N VAL A 25 3.79 -7.06 -1.98
CA VAL A 25 5.07 -6.38 -1.69
C VAL A 25 6.30 -7.29 -1.53
N ASN A 26 6.11 -8.60 -1.30
CA ASN A 26 7.19 -9.59 -1.29
C ASN A 26 7.60 -10.06 -2.69
N LYS A 27 6.99 -9.48 -3.72
CA LYS A 27 7.26 -9.60 -5.15
C LYS A 27 7.19 -8.20 -5.76
N ALA A 28 7.15 -8.11 -7.08
CA ALA A 28 6.86 -6.86 -7.76
C ALA A 28 5.36 -6.54 -7.65
N ILE A 29 5.03 -5.39 -7.07
CA ILE A 29 3.65 -4.90 -7.09
C ILE A 29 3.27 -4.45 -8.49
N ASN A 30 1.99 -4.58 -8.86
CA ASN A 30 1.49 -4.15 -10.16
C ASN A 30 0.91 -2.73 -10.15
N TYR A 31 1.57 -1.80 -9.46
CA TYR A 31 1.12 -0.42 -9.28
C TYR A 31 0.81 0.27 -10.62
N ASP A 32 1.69 0.17 -11.61
CA ASP A 32 1.52 0.83 -12.92
C ASP A 32 0.28 0.30 -13.68
N GLN A 33 -0.12 -0.94 -13.42
CA GLN A 33 -1.35 -1.50 -13.99
C GLN A 33 -2.58 -0.83 -13.37
N TRP A 34 -2.55 -0.49 -12.08
CA TRP A 34 -3.64 0.25 -11.44
C TRP A 34 -3.76 1.68 -11.96
N VAL A 35 -2.63 2.36 -12.16
CA VAL A 35 -2.60 3.70 -12.79
C VAL A 35 -3.14 3.62 -14.21
N SER A 36 -2.67 2.67 -15.01
CA SER A 36 -3.16 2.48 -16.39
C SER A 36 -4.64 2.14 -16.44
N ASN A 37 -5.15 1.38 -15.47
CA ASN A 37 -6.54 0.93 -15.41
C ASN A 37 -7.53 2.10 -15.24
N ILE A 38 -7.14 3.16 -14.53
CA ILE A 38 -8.02 4.31 -14.25
C ILE A 38 -7.86 5.45 -15.27
N ALA A 39 -6.83 5.44 -16.10
CA ALA A 39 -6.45 6.54 -16.98
C ALA A 39 -7.55 6.98 -17.97
N ASN A 40 -8.49 6.09 -18.32
CA ASN A 40 -9.60 6.38 -19.24
C ASN A 40 -10.98 6.22 -18.57
N THR A 41 -11.05 6.48 -17.27
CA THR A 41 -12.25 6.30 -16.44
C THR A 41 -12.63 7.62 -15.77
N PRO A 42 -13.81 7.74 -15.13
CA PRO A 42 -14.14 8.89 -14.29
C PRO A 42 -13.13 9.13 -13.16
N SER A 43 -12.38 8.08 -12.77
CA SER A 43 -11.35 8.11 -11.73
C SER A 43 -9.95 8.47 -12.25
N VAL A 44 -9.82 9.08 -13.44
CA VAL A 44 -8.52 9.47 -14.03
C VAL A 44 -7.64 10.32 -13.11
N ASN A 45 -8.25 11.11 -12.21
CA ASN A 45 -7.54 11.95 -11.25
C ASN A 45 -7.39 11.33 -9.86
N ALA A 46 -7.83 10.08 -9.67
CA ALA A 46 -7.75 9.40 -8.39
C ALA A 46 -6.29 9.20 -7.98
N LYS A 47 -6.02 9.30 -6.67
CA LYS A 47 -4.70 8.92 -6.14
C LYS A 47 -4.66 7.45 -5.76
N VAL A 48 -3.63 6.75 -6.22
CA VAL A 48 -3.38 5.33 -5.94
C VAL A 48 -2.43 5.21 -4.76
N PHE A 49 -2.86 4.53 -3.71
CA PHE A 49 -2.08 4.28 -2.49
C PHE A 49 -1.56 2.86 -2.45
N ILE A 50 -0.34 2.69 -1.95
CA ILE A 50 0.24 1.37 -1.66
C ILE A 50 -0.28 0.91 -0.30
N GLY A 51 -1.17 -0.07 -0.31
CA GLY A 51 -1.72 -0.69 0.89
C GLY A 51 -0.81 -1.78 1.45
N VAL A 52 -0.40 -1.66 2.71
CA VAL A 52 0.50 -2.59 3.40
C VAL A 52 -0.05 -3.03 4.77
N PRO A 53 0.32 -4.22 5.27
CA PRO A 53 0.09 -4.58 6.66
C PRO A 53 0.95 -3.70 7.58
N ALA A 54 0.39 -3.27 8.72
CA ALA A 54 1.09 -2.40 9.66
C ALA A 54 1.94 -3.15 10.70
N SER A 55 1.92 -4.48 10.69
CA SER A 55 2.64 -5.35 11.62
C SER A 55 2.85 -6.75 11.00
N PRO A 56 3.93 -7.47 11.34
CA PRO A 56 4.33 -8.71 10.67
C PRO A 56 3.21 -9.71 10.40
N LEU A 57 2.41 -10.06 11.40
CA LEU A 57 1.41 -11.14 11.23
C LEU A 57 0.08 -10.66 10.67
N ARG A 58 -0.11 -9.35 10.44
CA ARG A 58 -1.45 -8.75 10.36
C ARG A 58 -2.06 -8.71 8.96
N ALA A 59 -1.33 -9.23 7.97
CA ALA A 59 -1.91 -9.56 6.68
C ALA A 59 -2.94 -10.71 6.81
N THR A 60 -2.59 -11.82 7.48
CA THR A 60 -3.43 -13.04 7.57
C THR A 60 -3.81 -13.46 8.99
N GLY A 61 -3.14 -12.91 10.02
CA GLY A 61 -3.24 -13.36 11.41
C GLY A 61 -2.37 -14.57 11.75
N THR A 62 -1.58 -15.09 10.81
CA THR A 62 -0.74 -16.28 10.97
C THR A 62 0.72 -16.00 10.60
N GLN A 63 1.63 -16.94 10.90
CA GLN A 63 3.05 -16.79 10.55
C GLN A 63 3.27 -16.61 9.05
N SER A 64 2.44 -17.21 8.19
CA SER A 64 2.53 -17.01 6.74
C SER A 64 2.24 -15.57 6.32
N GLY A 65 1.59 -14.76 7.15
CA GLY A 65 1.35 -13.35 6.89
C GLY A 65 2.61 -12.47 6.96
N SER A 66 3.66 -12.93 7.67
CA SER A 66 4.90 -12.16 7.87
C SER A 66 5.62 -11.82 6.58
N GLN A 67 5.42 -12.63 5.54
CA GLN A 67 6.01 -12.37 4.24
C GLN A 67 5.47 -11.09 3.61
N TYR A 68 4.27 -10.61 3.97
CA TYR A 68 3.65 -9.44 3.36
C TYR A 68 3.94 -8.13 4.10
N TYR A 69 4.66 -8.20 5.22
CA TYR A 69 5.09 -7.02 5.96
C TYR A 69 6.47 -6.58 5.47
N LEU A 70 6.63 -5.29 5.24
CA LEU A 70 7.91 -4.68 4.92
C LEU A 70 8.53 -4.11 6.19
N ALA A 71 9.85 -4.21 6.35
CA ALA A 71 10.53 -3.37 7.32
C ALA A 71 10.45 -1.89 6.88
N PRO A 72 10.56 -0.91 7.79
CA PRO A 72 10.49 0.51 7.43
C PRO A 72 11.40 0.93 6.25
N SER A 73 12.63 0.41 6.19
CA SER A 73 13.58 0.67 5.10
C SER A 73 13.11 0.13 3.74
N ASP A 74 12.47 -1.05 3.74
CA ASP A 74 11.98 -1.69 2.53
C ASP A 74 10.72 -0.97 2.03
N LEU A 75 9.85 -0.54 2.96
CA LEU A 75 8.70 0.30 2.64
C LEU A 75 9.13 1.63 2.04
N ALA A 76 10.13 2.30 2.64
CA ALA A 76 10.71 3.52 2.08
C ALA A 76 11.26 3.28 0.66
N SER A 77 11.99 2.18 0.46
CA SER A 77 12.53 1.83 -0.86
C SER A 77 11.43 1.60 -1.90
N LEU A 78 10.32 0.97 -1.52
CA LEU A 78 9.16 0.79 -2.40
C LEU A 78 8.47 2.11 -2.73
N VAL A 79 8.28 2.98 -1.73
CA VAL A 79 7.67 4.32 -1.93
C VAL A 79 8.52 5.17 -2.86
N ASN A 80 9.84 5.13 -2.70
CA ASN A 80 10.79 5.84 -3.56
C ASN A 80 10.68 5.47 -5.04
N GLN A 81 10.22 4.26 -5.38
CA GLN A 81 10.02 3.84 -6.77
C GLN A 81 8.82 4.53 -7.42
N HIS A 82 7.79 4.89 -6.65
CA HIS A 82 6.52 5.37 -7.19
C HIS A 82 6.21 6.82 -6.84
N LYS A 83 6.89 7.43 -5.85
CA LYS A 83 6.57 8.78 -5.35
C LYS A 83 6.71 9.91 -6.38
N GLY A 84 7.39 9.67 -7.50
CA GLY A 84 7.49 10.61 -8.62
C GLY A 84 6.29 10.59 -9.57
N ASP A 85 5.44 9.56 -9.49
CA ASP A 85 4.23 9.47 -10.30
C ASP A 85 3.15 10.43 -9.77
N THR A 86 2.57 11.23 -10.67
CA THR A 86 1.45 12.13 -10.35
C THR A 86 0.22 11.41 -9.79
N ALA A 87 0.00 10.14 -10.13
CA ALA A 87 -1.08 9.32 -9.60
C ALA A 87 -0.80 8.82 -8.18
N PHE A 88 0.44 8.91 -7.67
CA PHE A 88 0.78 8.40 -6.34
C PHE A 88 0.10 9.20 -5.23
N GLY A 89 -0.59 8.48 -4.34
CA GLY A 89 -1.30 9.06 -3.19
C GLY A 89 -0.60 8.93 -1.86
N GLY A 90 0.29 7.95 -1.71
CA GLY A 90 0.94 7.62 -0.45
C GLY A 90 0.75 6.16 -0.07
N ILE A 91 0.73 5.92 1.24
CA ILE A 91 0.67 4.59 1.85
C ILE A 91 -0.65 4.45 2.58
N MET A 92 -1.32 3.32 2.42
CA MET A 92 -2.44 2.91 3.28
C MET A 92 -1.95 1.77 4.18
N MET A 93 -2.36 1.77 5.45
CA MET A 93 -1.95 0.74 6.41
C MET A 93 -3.14 0.01 7.00
N TRP A 94 -3.07 -1.32 6.98
CA TRP A 94 -3.96 -2.19 7.74
C TRP A 94 -3.27 -2.67 9.01
N SER A 95 -3.57 -2.13 10.19
CA SER A 95 -4.50 -1.04 10.53
C SER A 95 -3.94 -0.23 11.71
N ALA A 96 -4.65 0.81 12.17
CA ALA A 96 -4.18 1.73 13.21
C ALA A 96 -3.65 1.00 14.47
N SER A 97 -4.44 0.10 15.06
CA SER A 97 -4.03 -0.63 16.27
C SER A 97 -2.80 -1.53 16.05
N PHE A 98 -2.61 -2.04 14.84
CA PHE A 98 -1.42 -2.83 14.50
C PHE A 98 -0.18 -1.95 14.33
N SER A 99 -0.34 -0.75 13.77
CA SER A 99 0.74 0.26 13.73
C SER A 99 1.12 0.69 15.15
N ASP A 100 0.13 1.01 15.99
CA ASP A 100 0.37 1.52 17.35
C ASP A 100 1.06 0.49 18.25
N ALA A 101 0.80 -0.80 18.02
CA ALA A 101 1.49 -1.89 18.71
C ALA A 101 2.87 -2.22 18.10
N ASN A 102 3.17 -1.76 16.89
CA ASN A 102 4.44 -2.01 16.19
C ASN A 102 5.40 -0.83 16.41
N ILE A 103 6.03 -0.82 17.58
CA ILE A 103 6.98 0.22 17.98
C ILE A 103 8.40 -0.14 17.57
N ASN A 104 9.03 0.72 16.77
CA ASN A 104 10.41 0.61 16.32
C ASN A 104 11.15 1.87 16.80
N ASN A 105 12.16 1.70 17.67
CA ASN A 105 12.95 2.81 18.22
C ASN A 105 12.11 3.98 18.81
N GLY A 106 10.96 3.67 19.41
CA GLY A 106 10.06 4.66 20.00
C GLY A 106 9.03 5.28 19.05
N CYS A 107 9.05 4.93 17.76
CA CYS A 107 8.07 5.34 16.76
C CYS A 107 7.10 4.19 16.44
N THR A 108 5.83 4.50 16.20
CA THR A 108 4.89 3.57 15.56
C THR A 108 5.26 3.33 14.11
N TYR A 109 4.80 2.23 13.52
CA TYR A 109 5.07 1.94 12.12
C TYR A 109 4.56 3.03 11.15
N ALA A 110 3.41 3.65 11.45
CA ALA A 110 2.90 4.79 10.71
C ALA A 110 3.79 6.04 10.84
N GLN A 111 4.40 6.28 12.01
CA GLN A 111 5.35 7.39 12.18
C GLN A 111 6.61 7.17 11.35
N GLU A 112 7.16 5.96 11.34
CA GLU A 112 8.30 5.59 10.51
C GLU A 112 8.03 5.85 9.02
N ALA A 113 6.88 5.39 8.52
CA ALA A 113 6.49 5.60 7.13
C ALA A 113 6.24 7.08 6.77
N LYS A 114 5.85 7.90 7.75
CA LYS A 114 5.67 9.35 7.55
C LYS A 114 7.01 10.10 7.53
N HIS A 115 7.99 9.66 8.30
CA HIS A 115 9.28 10.33 8.45
C HIS A 115 10.32 9.90 7.40
N HIS A 116 10.14 8.72 6.78
CA HIS A 116 11.09 8.14 5.83
C HIS A 116 10.46 7.84 4.44
N PRO A 117 10.02 8.84 3.66
CA PRO A 117 9.44 8.63 2.32
C PRO A 117 10.45 8.51 1.17
#